data_AF-A0A933X2Y7-F1
#
_entry.id   AF-A0A933X2Y7-F1
#
_cell.length_a   1.000
_cell.length_b   1.000
_cell.length_c   1.000
_cell.angle_alpha   90.00
_cell.angle_beta   90.00
_cell.angle_gamma   90.00
#
_symmetry.space_group_name_H-M   'P 1'
#
loop_
_entity.id
_entity.type
_entity.pdbx_description
1 polymer ?
#
loop_
_entity_poly.entity_id
_entity_poly.type
_entity_poly.pdbx_seq_one_letter_code
_entity_poly.pdbx_strand_id
1 'polypeptide(L)'
;MGKCVLCLVVVSVFFGLPLSATAQEDIKTFLDACVTEKYRGNVEMSLRMAGPNSANIMSALKSVPENCREGASFLAAFMPPEDLRSIPADLITEHAVYAYKAVETLPYSKDIPKEYFLHYILPYRTAQEPAENWRKFFYDELFERMKTQPDLKSAALELNRYAGEKVKFQTNPPRDQSPLETLKKGFGRCEEEAIFYIAAARSAGIPCRLVYVPWWSTCDGNHAWVEVWTGDGWHFLGACEPADKLDSAWFVEPAKRAPLVLSSEIYGVPDSASMQDVYERYDRTAVINCTSSYSKTCAVKVQVLNTDGSPAPNSIVIYSVYNYGSLRPIAERQTDNNGIAMLNLGMGDFFVTTGNQSSFAYKIVKTEPDKSVEATLQPVPVAPPDGSFWMRYPLYQK
;
A
#
# COMPACT_ATOMS: atom_id res chain seq x y z
N MET A 1 11.86 10.12 -10.41
CA MET A 1 12.86 9.97 -9.33
C MET A 1 12.28 9.07 -8.25
N GLY A 2 12.27 7.75 -8.47
CA GLY A 2 11.97 6.78 -7.43
C GLY A 2 13.18 6.68 -6.51
N LYS A 3 13.02 7.20 -5.31
CA LYS A 3 13.87 6.79 -4.21
C LYS A 3 13.32 5.44 -3.77
N CYS A 4 14.18 4.42 -3.78
CA CYS A 4 14.03 3.29 -2.89
C CYS A 4 13.63 3.85 -1.53
N VAL A 5 12.44 3.50 -1.06
CA VAL A 5 12.13 3.57 0.36
C VAL A 5 12.96 2.46 0.96
N LEU A 6 14.24 2.76 1.21
CA LEU A 6 15.08 1.97 2.08
C LEU A 6 14.48 2.19 3.46
N CYS A 7 13.49 1.37 3.81
CA CYS A 7 12.97 1.28 5.16
C CYS A 7 14.13 0.73 5.99
N LEU A 8 14.93 1.63 6.56
CA LEU A 8 15.82 1.32 7.65
C LEU A 8 14.92 0.82 8.77
N VAL A 9 14.77 -0.50 8.84
CA VAL A 9 14.19 -1.20 9.97
C VAL A 9 15.14 -0.97 11.14
N VAL A 10 14.96 0.15 11.83
CA VAL A 10 15.42 0.26 13.20
C VAL A 10 14.38 -0.51 14.01
N VAL A 11 14.66 -1.79 14.29
CA VAL A 11 13.98 -2.50 15.38
C VAL A 11 14.40 -1.80 16.67
N SER A 12 13.76 -0.68 16.96
CA SER A 12 13.81 -0.09 18.29
C SER A 12 12.93 -0.97 19.16
N VAL A 13 13.51 -2.00 19.78
CA VAL A 13 12.87 -2.67 20.91
C VAL A 13 12.83 -1.67 22.05
N PHE A 14 11.82 -0.81 22.06
CA PHE A 14 11.51 0.02 23.22
C PHE A 14 10.94 -0.91 24.29
N PHE A 15 11.80 -1.36 25.19
CA PHE A 15 11.36 -1.82 26.51
C PHE A 15 10.78 -0.60 27.23
N GLY A 16 9.49 -0.34 26.99
CA GLY A 16 8.72 0.54 27.86
C GLY A 16 8.80 0.04 29.29
N LEU A 17 8.97 0.95 30.24
CA LEU A 17 8.91 0.63 31.67
C LEU A 17 7.62 -0.15 31.95
N PRO A 18 7.65 -1.22 32.76
CA PRO A 18 6.46 -1.96 33.11
C PRO A 18 5.43 -1.02 33.74
N LEU A 19 4.20 -1.05 33.21
CA LEU A 19 3.05 -0.34 33.77
C LEU A 19 2.79 -0.83 35.20
N SER A 20 2.26 0.03 36.06
CA SER A 20 1.78 -0.41 37.37
C SER A 20 0.65 -1.43 37.22
N ALA A 21 0.51 -2.34 38.18
CA ALA A 21 -0.55 -3.35 38.17
C ALA A 21 -1.96 -2.73 38.03
N THR A 22 -2.17 -1.57 38.65
CA THR A 22 -3.41 -0.77 38.54
C THR A 22 -3.66 -0.26 37.11
N ALA A 23 -2.64 0.31 36.47
CA ALA A 23 -2.76 0.78 35.09
C ALA A 23 -2.97 -0.36 34.10
N GLN A 24 -2.44 -1.55 34.39
CA GLN A 24 -2.65 -2.74 33.58
C GLN A 24 -4.07 -3.31 33.71
N GLU A 25 -4.66 -3.27 34.91
CA GLU A 25 -6.05 -3.65 35.16
C GLU A 25 -7.04 -2.66 34.52
N ASP A 26 -6.72 -1.36 34.55
CA ASP A 26 -7.50 -0.31 33.89
C ASP A 26 -7.51 -0.46 32.36
N ILE A 27 -6.36 -0.77 31.75
CA ILE A 27 -6.26 -1.01 30.31
C ILE A 27 -7.04 -2.26 29.91
N LYS A 28 -6.93 -3.35 30.67
CA LYS A 28 -7.68 -4.58 30.38
C LYS A 28 -9.19 -4.33 30.39
N THR A 29 -9.68 -3.67 31.44
CA THR A 29 -11.10 -3.30 31.56
C THR A 29 -11.56 -2.43 30.40
N PHE A 30 -10.74 -1.45 30.00
CA PHE A 30 -11.00 -0.62 28.82
C PHE A 30 -11.07 -1.45 27.53
N LEU A 31 -10.10 -2.33 27.28
CA LEU A 31 -10.07 -3.18 26.08
C LEU A 31 -11.29 -4.09 26.01
N ASP A 32 -11.71 -4.67 27.14
CA ASP A 32 -12.88 -5.53 27.20
C ASP A 32 -14.18 -4.77 26.89
N ALA A 33 -14.29 -3.51 27.34
CA ALA A 33 -15.46 -2.68 27.13
C ALA A 33 -15.54 -2.01 25.74
N CYS A 34 -14.41 -1.56 25.20
CA CYS A 34 -14.37 -0.64 24.04
C CYS A 34 -13.75 -1.25 22.78
N VAL A 35 -13.10 -2.40 22.89
CA VAL A 35 -12.36 -3.01 21.76
C VAL A 35 -12.92 -4.38 21.42
N THR A 36 -13.13 -4.60 20.13
CA THR A 36 -13.58 -5.89 19.60
C THR A 36 -12.53 -6.96 19.91
N GLU A 37 -12.95 -8.11 20.42
CA GLU A 37 -12.08 -9.19 20.92
C GLU A 37 -10.96 -9.54 19.94
N LYS A 38 -11.29 -9.69 18.65
CA LYS A 38 -10.35 -9.97 17.55
C LYS A 38 -9.11 -9.05 17.53
N TYR A 39 -9.25 -7.80 17.96
CA TYR A 39 -8.21 -6.78 17.85
C TYR A 39 -7.56 -6.39 19.17
N ARG A 40 -8.00 -6.94 20.32
CA ARG A 40 -7.55 -6.51 21.65
C ARG A 40 -6.02 -6.54 21.82
N GLY A 41 -5.36 -7.62 21.39
CA GLY A 41 -3.91 -7.75 21.48
C GLY A 41 -3.16 -6.68 20.67
N ASN A 42 -3.59 -6.45 19.43
CA ASN A 42 -2.97 -5.44 18.56
C ASN A 42 -3.23 -4.02 19.07
N VAL A 43 -4.44 -3.74 19.56
CA VAL A 43 -4.78 -2.44 20.14
C VAL A 43 -3.98 -2.20 21.43
N GLU A 44 -3.81 -3.21 22.29
CA GLU A 44 -2.97 -3.09 23.48
C GLU A 44 -1.52 -2.69 23.11
N MET A 45 -0.95 -3.36 22.10
CA MET A 45 0.39 -3.00 21.58
C MET A 45 0.41 -1.57 21.03
N SER A 46 -0.60 -1.19 20.24
CA SER A 46 -0.75 0.16 19.71
C SER A 46 -0.80 1.22 20.80
N LEU A 47 -1.54 1.00 21.89
CA LEU A 47 -1.61 1.93 23.02
C LEU A 47 -0.25 2.11 23.70
N ARG A 48 0.55 1.05 23.82
CA ARG A 48 1.92 1.13 24.35
C ARG A 48 2.82 1.95 23.42
N MET A 49 2.75 1.70 22.11
CA MET A 49 3.53 2.42 21.09
C MET A 49 3.15 3.90 20.95
N ALA A 50 1.88 4.25 21.22
CA ALA A 50 1.36 5.61 21.13
C ALA A 50 1.92 6.55 22.21
N GLY A 51 2.43 6.00 23.33
CA GLY A 51 2.92 6.80 24.44
C GLY A 51 1.84 7.76 24.97
N PRO A 52 2.11 9.07 25.11
CA PRO A 52 1.11 10.05 25.56
C PRO A 52 -0.15 10.12 24.68
N ASN A 53 -0.04 9.81 23.38
CA ASN A 53 -1.18 9.86 22.46
C ASN A 53 -2.16 8.69 22.65
N SER A 54 -1.84 7.70 23.49
CA SER A 54 -2.76 6.62 23.87
C SER A 54 -4.09 7.15 24.40
N ALA A 55 -4.09 8.29 25.10
CA ALA A 55 -5.31 8.95 25.57
C ALA A 55 -6.27 9.34 24.43
N ASN A 56 -5.75 9.81 23.30
CA ASN A 56 -6.56 10.15 22.13
C ASN A 56 -7.14 8.89 21.48
N ILE A 57 -6.34 7.83 21.34
CA ILE A 57 -6.80 6.54 20.80
C ILE A 57 -7.90 5.95 21.69
N MET A 58 -7.71 5.94 23.00
CA MET A 58 -8.71 5.46 23.96
C MET A 58 -9.98 6.33 23.93
N SER A 59 -9.84 7.64 23.79
CA SER A 59 -10.97 8.57 23.66
C SER A 59 -11.81 8.24 22.43
N ALA A 60 -11.18 8.04 21.27
CA ALA A 60 -11.86 7.66 20.03
C ALA A 60 -12.61 6.33 20.16
N LEU A 61 -11.97 5.31 20.74
CA LEU A 61 -12.59 3.99 20.94
C LEU A 61 -13.78 4.01 21.91
N LYS A 62 -13.83 4.99 22.84
CA LYS A 62 -14.99 5.21 23.73
C LYS A 62 -16.12 5.99 23.06
N SER A 63 -15.79 6.92 22.18
CA SER A 63 -16.75 7.86 21.59
C SER A 63 -17.51 7.29 20.39
N VAL A 64 -16.96 6.28 19.70
CA VAL A 64 -17.61 5.69 18.54
C VAL A 64 -18.91 4.96 18.93
N PRO A 65 -19.97 5.05 18.10
CA PRO A 65 -21.17 4.23 18.24
C PRO A 65 -20.85 2.73 18.24
N GLU A 66 -21.73 1.92 18.85
CA GLU A 66 -21.51 0.48 19.02
C GLU A 66 -21.31 -0.26 17.69
N ASN A 67 -22.09 0.07 16.65
CA ASN A 67 -21.93 -0.51 15.30
C ASN A 67 -20.56 -0.17 14.67
N CYS A 68 -19.95 0.95 15.06
CA CYS A 68 -18.66 1.42 14.53
C CYS A 68 -17.45 0.88 15.31
N ARG A 69 -17.68 0.23 16.47
CA ARG A 69 -16.62 -0.20 17.40
C ARG A 69 -15.58 -1.10 16.73
N GLU A 70 -16.01 -1.97 15.83
CA GLU A 70 -15.11 -2.87 15.12
C GLU A 70 -14.17 -2.13 14.16
N GLY A 71 -14.69 -1.22 13.33
CA GLY A 71 -13.84 -0.43 12.44
C GLY A 71 -12.87 0.47 13.22
N ALA A 72 -13.31 1.09 14.30
CA ALA A 72 -12.41 1.87 15.16
C ALA A 72 -11.31 0.99 15.80
N SER A 73 -11.67 -0.21 16.24
CA SER A 73 -10.72 -1.20 16.76
C SER A 73 -9.71 -1.63 15.68
N PHE A 74 -10.17 -1.85 14.46
CA PHE A 74 -9.34 -2.20 13.31
C PHE A 74 -8.34 -1.07 12.96
N LEU A 75 -8.80 0.18 12.89
CA LEU A 75 -7.92 1.33 12.66
C LEU A 75 -6.86 1.44 13.76
N ALA A 76 -7.25 1.35 15.04
CA ALA A 76 -6.31 1.40 16.15
C ALA A 76 -5.32 0.21 16.14
N ALA A 77 -5.75 -0.97 15.69
CA ALA A 77 -4.89 -2.15 15.58
C ALA A 77 -3.82 -2.03 14.49
N PHE A 78 -4.15 -1.39 13.36
CA PHE A 78 -3.33 -1.47 12.14
C PHE A 78 -2.85 -0.13 11.58
N MET A 79 -3.20 1.01 12.19
CA MET A 79 -2.64 2.28 11.76
C MET A 79 -1.10 2.32 11.87
N PRO A 80 -0.42 3.09 11.01
CA PRO A 80 1.04 3.22 11.02
C PRO A 80 1.60 3.67 12.38
N PRO A 81 2.81 3.24 12.76
CA PRO A 81 3.45 3.64 14.02
C PRO A 81 3.61 5.15 14.21
N GLU A 82 3.80 5.91 13.14
CA GLU A 82 3.92 7.38 13.17
C GLU A 82 2.59 8.03 13.57
N ASP A 83 1.50 7.46 13.09
CA ASP A 83 0.14 7.93 13.31
C ASP A 83 -0.30 7.66 14.76
N LEU A 84 0.09 6.50 15.33
CA LEU A 84 -0.16 6.20 16.74
C LEU A 84 0.33 7.30 17.69
N ARG A 85 1.39 8.02 17.31
CA ARG A 85 1.99 9.07 18.15
C ARG A 85 1.38 10.45 17.97
N SER A 86 0.56 10.68 16.95
CA SER A 86 0.17 12.04 16.56
C SER A 86 -1.29 12.22 16.12
N ILE A 87 -1.98 11.16 15.71
CA ILE A 87 -3.36 11.27 15.24
C ILE A 87 -4.31 11.63 16.39
N PRO A 88 -5.18 12.63 16.21
CA PRO A 88 -6.15 13.03 17.21
C PRO A 88 -7.39 12.10 17.22
N ALA A 89 -8.13 12.11 18.33
CA ALA A 89 -9.25 11.21 18.55
C ALA A 89 -10.42 11.42 17.57
N ASP A 90 -10.66 12.67 17.17
CA ASP A 90 -11.71 13.04 16.24
C ASP A 90 -11.48 12.45 14.85
N LEU A 91 -10.23 12.32 14.41
CA LEU A 91 -9.90 11.72 13.11
C LEU A 91 -10.30 10.24 13.06
N ILE A 92 -9.92 9.45 14.05
CA ILE A 92 -10.30 8.04 14.14
C ILE A 92 -11.83 7.92 14.18
N THR A 93 -12.48 8.77 14.98
CA THR A 93 -13.93 8.76 15.16
C THR A 93 -14.66 9.11 13.85
N GLU A 94 -14.24 10.18 13.17
CA GLU A 94 -14.86 10.63 11.92
C GLU A 94 -14.75 9.56 10.84
N HIS A 95 -13.55 9.03 10.59
CA HIS A 95 -13.37 8.05 9.53
C HIS A 95 -14.12 6.75 9.82
N ALA A 96 -14.16 6.29 11.07
CA ALA A 96 -14.98 5.12 11.43
C ALA A 96 -16.46 5.41 11.20
N VAL A 97 -17.02 6.45 11.82
CA VAL A 97 -18.46 6.74 11.76
C VAL A 97 -18.94 6.98 10.33
N TYR A 98 -18.22 7.78 9.55
CA TYR A 98 -18.65 8.08 8.17
C TYR A 98 -18.42 6.92 7.21
N ALA A 99 -17.48 6.00 7.48
CA ALA A 99 -17.35 4.78 6.69
C ALA A 99 -18.58 3.88 6.85
N TYR A 100 -19.03 3.66 8.10
CA TYR A 100 -20.26 2.90 8.38
C TYR A 100 -21.50 3.61 7.81
N LYS A 101 -21.60 4.92 8.03
CA LYS A 101 -22.71 5.72 7.49
C LYS A 101 -22.83 5.60 5.97
N ALA A 102 -21.71 5.63 5.24
CA ALA A 102 -21.70 5.47 3.79
C ALA A 102 -22.28 4.12 3.35
N VAL A 103 -21.83 3.02 3.95
CA VAL A 103 -22.30 1.67 3.56
C VAL A 103 -23.74 1.38 4.00
N GLU A 104 -24.20 2.01 5.09
CA GLU A 104 -25.58 1.86 5.58
C GLU A 104 -26.61 2.66 4.76
N THR A 105 -26.21 3.82 4.21
CA THR A 105 -27.13 4.77 3.59
C THR A 105 -27.14 4.74 2.06
N LEU A 106 -26.03 4.35 1.43
CA LEU A 106 -25.93 4.31 -0.04
C LEU A 106 -26.44 2.96 -0.59
N PRO A 107 -27.29 2.97 -1.63
CA PRO A 107 -28.06 1.79 -2.04
C PRO A 107 -27.19 0.65 -2.56
N TYR A 108 -26.06 0.94 -3.20
CA TYR A 108 -25.16 -0.02 -3.82
C TYR A 108 -24.11 -0.63 -2.87
N SER A 109 -24.02 -0.16 -1.62
CA SER A 109 -22.97 -0.57 -0.68
C SER A 109 -23.40 -1.64 0.33
N LYS A 110 -24.65 -2.09 0.28
CA LYS A 110 -25.25 -2.97 1.31
C LYS A 110 -24.64 -4.36 1.37
N ASP A 111 -24.21 -4.89 0.22
CA ASP A 111 -23.72 -6.27 0.10
C ASP A 111 -22.18 -6.36 0.08
N ILE A 112 -21.49 -5.28 0.48
CA ILE A 112 -20.02 -5.25 0.51
C ILE A 112 -19.53 -6.21 1.59
N PRO A 113 -18.67 -7.19 1.25
CA PRO A 113 -18.13 -8.09 2.25
C PRO A 113 -17.28 -7.32 3.26
N LYS A 114 -17.39 -7.72 4.52
CA LYS A 114 -16.74 -7.06 5.64
C LYS A 114 -15.22 -6.89 5.47
N GLU A 115 -14.55 -7.86 4.85
CA GLU A 115 -13.12 -7.75 4.54
C GLU A 115 -12.83 -6.58 3.59
N TYR A 116 -13.66 -6.38 2.57
CA TYR A 116 -13.49 -5.25 1.65
C TYR A 116 -13.78 -3.91 2.32
N PHE A 117 -14.78 -3.89 3.21
CA PHE A 117 -15.04 -2.71 4.03
C PHE A 117 -13.81 -2.33 4.89
N LEU A 118 -13.27 -3.27 5.67
CA LEU A 118 -12.15 -3.01 6.59
C LEU A 118 -10.87 -2.61 5.85
N HIS A 119 -10.54 -3.29 4.75
CA HIS A 119 -9.26 -3.11 4.06
C HIS A 119 -9.27 -2.02 2.98
N TYR A 120 -10.43 -1.72 2.38
CA TYR A 120 -10.50 -0.87 1.17
C TYR A 120 -11.50 0.30 1.26
N ILE A 121 -12.37 0.34 2.27
CA ILE A 121 -13.24 1.51 2.53
C ILE A 121 -12.77 2.29 3.75
N LEU A 122 -12.56 1.59 4.87
CA LEU A 122 -12.30 2.17 6.18
C LEU A 122 -10.97 2.95 6.31
N PRO A 123 -9.85 2.57 5.67
CA PRO A 123 -8.58 3.26 5.87
C PRO A 123 -8.66 4.75 5.50
N TYR A 124 -8.07 5.59 6.36
CA TYR A 124 -8.10 7.06 6.22
C TYR A 124 -6.93 7.62 5.41
N ARG A 125 -5.93 6.78 5.10
CA ARG A 125 -4.77 7.11 4.27
C ARG A 125 -4.66 6.10 3.13
N THR A 126 -4.01 6.52 2.05
CA THR A 126 -3.84 5.77 0.81
C THR A 126 -2.36 5.56 0.48
N ALA A 127 -1.53 6.59 0.70
CA ALA A 127 -0.10 6.58 0.47
C ALA A 127 0.62 7.32 1.62
N GLN A 128 1.43 8.33 1.31
CA GLN A 128 2.26 9.06 2.27
C GLN A 128 1.67 10.45 2.60
N GLU A 129 0.43 10.73 2.18
CA GLU A 129 -0.22 12.02 2.37
C GLU A 129 -0.49 12.34 3.85
N PRO A 130 -0.50 13.62 4.25
CA PRO A 130 -0.95 14.01 5.58
C PRO A 130 -2.34 13.46 5.89
N ALA A 131 -2.53 12.84 7.05
CA ALA A 131 -3.86 12.42 7.49
C ALA A 131 -4.71 13.64 7.89
N GLU A 132 -5.96 13.65 7.45
CA GLU A 132 -6.88 14.78 7.62
C GLU A 132 -8.33 14.29 7.67
N ASN A 133 -9.21 15.03 8.35
CA ASN A 133 -10.66 14.81 8.42
C ASN A 133 -11.36 15.12 7.09
N TRP A 134 -11.21 14.25 6.09
CA TRP A 134 -11.81 14.43 4.77
C TRP A 134 -13.13 13.67 4.58
N ARG A 135 -13.41 12.63 5.37
CA ARG A 135 -14.48 11.68 5.05
C ARG A 135 -15.86 12.28 5.24
N LYS A 136 -16.06 13.04 6.31
CA LYS A 136 -17.33 13.75 6.52
C LYS A 136 -17.60 14.74 5.40
N PHE A 137 -16.58 15.52 5.04
CA PHE A 137 -16.68 16.52 3.98
C PHE A 137 -17.14 15.90 2.66
N PHE A 138 -16.44 14.87 2.18
CA PHE A 138 -16.78 14.21 0.92
C PHE A 138 -18.11 13.46 0.98
N TYR A 139 -18.45 12.81 2.11
CA TYR A 139 -19.76 12.19 2.26
C TYR A 139 -20.88 13.23 2.08
N ASP A 140 -20.79 14.36 2.80
CA ASP A 140 -21.81 15.41 2.74
C ASP A 140 -21.91 16.06 1.35
N GLU A 141 -20.77 16.29 0.68
CA GLU A 141 -20.75 16.86 -0.68
C GLU A 141 -21.32 15.90 -1.73
N LEU A 142 -21.04 14.60 -1.61
CA LEU A 142 -21.34 13.61 -2.64
C LEU A 142 -22.67 12.90 -2.45
N PHE A 143 -23.25 12.90 -1.24
CA PHE A 143 -24.41 12.07 -0.89
C PHE A 143 -25.57 12.16 -1.89
N GLU A 144 -25.99 13.38 -2.25
CA GLU A 144 -27.12 13.60 -3.17
C GLU A 144 -26.83 13.10 -4.58
N ARG A 145 -25.58 13.22 -5.04
CA ARG A 145 -25.12 12.73 -6.35
C ARG A 145 -25.07 11.21 -6.35
N MET A 146 -24.53 10.63 -5.29
CA MET A 146 -24.25 9.21 -5.18
C MET A 146 -25.47 8.35 -4.87
N LYS A 147 -26.44 8.83 -4.08
CA LYS A 147 -27.65 8.04 -3.74
C LYS A 147 -28.51 7.64 -4.95
N THR A 148 -28.31 8.29 -6.09
CA THR A 148 -29.03 8.01 -7.34
C THR A 148 -28.39 6.92 -8.19
N GLN A 149 -27.16 6.50 -7.86
CA GLN A 149 -26.43 5.51 -8.63
C GLN A 149 -26.99 4.09 -8.39
N PRO A 150 -27.19 3.29 -9.44
CA PRO A 150 -27.85 1.99 -9.32
C PRO A 150 -26.95 0.89 -8.74
N ASP A 151 -25.64 0.96 -8.98
CA ASP A 151 -24.67 -0.06 -8.61
C ASP A 151 -23.27 0.54 -8.40
N LEU A 152 -22.34 -0.28 -7.89
CA LEU A 152 -20.95 0.11 -7.59
C LEU A 152 -20.20 0.59 -8.85
N LYS A 153 -20.51 0.02 -10.02
CA LYS A 153 -19.84 0.36 -11.28
C LYS A 153 -20.24 1.76 -11.76
N SER A 154 -21.54 2.04 -11.81
CA SER A 154 -22.06 3.37 -12.12
C SER A 154 -21.58 4.41 -11.10
N ALA A 155 -21.56 4.04 -9.81
CA ALA A 155 -21.05 4.91 -8.74
C ALA A 155 -19.57 5.25 -8.93
N ALA A 156 -18.70 4.27 -9.23
CA ALA A 156 -17.29 4.51 -9.49
C ALA A 156 -17.05 5.43 -10.70
N LEU A 157 -17.78 5.21 -11.80
CA LEU A 157 -17.70 6.06 -12.98
C LEU A 157 -18.17 7.49 -12.69
N GLU A 158 -19.25 7.64 -11.91
CA GLU A 158 -19.77 8.95 -11.54
C GLU A 158 -18.82 9.74 -10.64
N LEU A 159 -18.15 9.07 -9.69
CA LEU A 159 -17.10 9.70 -8.91
C LEU A 159 -15.90 10.08 -9.75
N ASN A 160 -15.59 9.30 -10.79
CA ASN A 160 -14.47 9.63 -11.67
C ASN A 160 -14.79 10.88 -12.51
N ARG A 161 -16.07 11.06 -12.90
CA ARG A 161 -16.56 12.33 -13.49
C ARG A 161 -16.44 13.48 -12.51
N TYR A 162 -16.96 13.32 -11.28
CA TYR A 162 -16.79 14.32 -10.22
C TYR A 162 -15.32 14.68 -10.02
N ALA A 163 -14.43 13.70 -9.95
CA ALA A 163 -13.01 13.94 -9.72
C ALA A 163 -12.36 14.71 -10.88
N GLY A 164 -12.69 14.38 -12.13
CA GLY A 164 -12.23 15.14 -13.30
C GLY A 164 -12.82 16.55 -13.43
N GLU A 165 -13.94 16.84 -12.76
CA GLU A 165 -14.46 18.21 -12.62
C GLU A 165 -13.62 19.05 -11.65
N LYS A 166 -12.92 18.42 -10.70
CA LYS A 166 -12.24 19.09 -9.57
C LYS A 166 -10.73 19.19 -9.75
N VAL A 167 -10.10 18.14 -10.28
CA VAL A 167 -8.64 17.97 -10.27
C VAL A 167 -8.15 17.70 -11.68
N LYS A 168 -7.03 18.33 -12.05
CA LYS A 168 -6.32 18.07 -13.30
C LYS A 168 -4.89 17.63 -13.05
N PHE A 169 -4.36 16.82 -13.96
CA PHE A 169 -2.96 16.44 -13.90
C PHE A 169 -2.03 17.65 -14.01
N GLN A 170 -1.12 17.78 -13.05
CA GLN A 170 0.01 18.69 -13.07
C GLN A 170 1.14 18.16 -12.19
N THR A 171 2.35 18.12 -12.75
CA THR A 171 3.55 17.71 -11.99
C THR A 171 3.80 18.64 -10.80
N ASN A 172 4.17 18.09 -9.65
CA ASN A 172 4.49 18.82 -8.42
C ASN A 172 5.67 18.14 -7.67
N PRO A 173 6.20 18.72 -6.58
CA PRO A 173 7.22 18.09 -5.74
C PRO A 173 6.76 16.72 -5.20
N PRO A 174 7.70 15.81 -4.88
CA PRO A 174 7.38 14.40 -4.57
C PRO A 174 6.71 14.15 -3.20
N ARG A 175 6.21 15.19 -2.54
CA ARG A 175 5.47 15.04 -1.29
C ARG A 175 3.99 14.98 -1.63
N ASP A 176 3.34 13.88 -1.25
CA ASP A 176 1.93 13.68 -1.51
C ASP A 176 1.06 14.72 -0.78
N GLN A 177 0.04 15.20 -1.47
CA GLN A 177 -0.93 16.17 -0.94
C GLN A 177 -2.10 15.44 -0.26
N SER A 178 -2.69 16.05 0.78
CA SER A 178 -3.94 15.52 1.32
C SER A 178 -5.10 15.69 0.33
N PRO A 179 -6.19 14.91 0.43
CA PRO A 179 -7.34 15.06 -0.45
C PRO A 179 -7.93 16.48 -0.48
N LEU A 180 -8.02 17.16 0.67
CA LEU A 180 -8.56 18.53 0.73
C LEU A 180 -7.55 19.56 0.20
N GLU A 181 -6.25 19.31 0.33
CA GLU A 181 -5.22 20.13 -0.32
C GLU A 181 -5.31 20.03 -1.84
N THR A 182 -5.43 18.81 -2.38
CA THR A 182 -5.61 18.57 -3.82
C THR A 182 -6.89 19.23 -4.33
N LEU A 183 -8.01 19.13 -3.59
CA LEU A 183 -9.26 19.82 -3.91
C LEU A 183 -9.08 21.34 -3.99
N LYS A 184 -8.38 21.92 -3.01
CA LYS A 184 -8.14 23.36 -2.93
C LYS A 184 -7.25 23.88 -4.06
N LYS A 185 -6.25 23.09 -4.46
CA LYS A 185 -5.34 23.43 -5.57
C LYS A 185 -5.97 23.19 -6.94
N GLY A 186 -6.80 22.16 -7.05
CA GLY A 186 -7.40 21.70 -8.30
C GLY A 186 -6.43 20.97 -9.24
N PHE A 187 -5.25 20.55 -8.74
CA PHE A 187 -4.28 19.80 -9.54
C PHE A 187 -3.32 18.94 -8.70
N GLY A 188 -2.77 17.89 -9.32
CA GLY A 188 -1.79 16.98 -8.73
C GLY A 188 -1.18 16.01 -9.75
N ARG A 189 -0.18 15.21 -9.34
CA ARG A 189 0.32 14.08 -10.14
C ARG A 189 -0.70 12.94 -10.11
N CYS A 190 -0.40 11.87 -10.86
CA CYS A 190 -1.20 10.65 -10.84
C CYS A 190 -1.42 10.08 -9.43
N GLU A 191 -0.45 10.19 -8.52
CA GLU A 191 -0.63 9.80 -7.12
C GLU A 191 -1.65 10.68 -6.38
N GLU A 192 -1.61 12.01 -6.54
CA GLU A 192 -2.59 12.89 -5.89
C GLU A 192 -4.00 12.74 -6.50
N GLU A 193 -4.10 12.50 -7.81
CA GLU A 193 -5.38 12.19 -8.46
C GLU A 193 -5.97 10.89 -7.89
N ALA A 194 -5.14 9.87 -7.71
CA ALA A 194 -5.55 8.60 -7.11
C ALA A 194 -5.94 8.76 -5.63
N ILE A 195 -5.15 9.48 -4.81
CA ILE A 195 -5.45 9.78 -3.40
C ILE A 195 -6.79 10.53 -3.29
N PHE A 196 -6.99 11.55 -4.12
CA PHE A 196 -8.23 12.33 -4.14
C PHE A 196 -9.45 11.47 -4.51
N TYR A 197 -9.35 10.70 -5.59
CA TYR A 197 -10.43 9.81 -6.01
C TYR A 197 -10.73 8.76 -4.93
N ILE A 198 -9.71 8.14 -4.34
CA ILE A 198 -9.88 7.12 -3.29
C ILE A 198 -10.56 7.72 -2.05
N ALA A 199 -10.20 8.93 -1.63
CA ALA A 199 -10.89 9.60 -0.52
C ALA A 199 -12.38 9.84 -0.82
N ALA A 200 -12.70 10.32 -2.04
CA ALA A 200 -14.08 10.50 -2.49
C ALA A 200 -14.84 9.16 -2.55
N ALA A 201 -14.24 8.13 -3.13
CA ALA A 201 -14.81 6.79 -3.29
C ALA A 201 -15.06 6.09 -1.95
N ARG A 202 -14.09 6.15 -1.03
CA ARG A 202 -14.24 5.61 0.33
C ARG A 202 -15.32 6.35 1.13
N SER A 203 -15.49 7.65 0.90
CA SER A 203 -16.57 8.44 1.51
C SER A 203 -17.95 8.09 0.93
N ALA A 204 -17.99 7.59 -0.30
CA ALA A 204 -19.17 7.06 -0.97
C ALA A 204 -19.33 5.54 -0.80
N GLY A 205 -18.61 4.90 0.13
CA GLY A 205 -18.79 3.48 0.42
C GLY A 205 -18.38 2.53 -0.72
N ILE A 206 -17.45 2.94 -1.59
CA ILE A 206 -16.90 2.11 -2.65
C ILE A 206 -15.54 1.54 -2.21
N PRO A 207 -15.33 0.21 -2.24
CA PRO A 207 -14.03 -0.37 -1.94
C PRO A 207 -13.04 -0.04 -3.06
N CYS A 208 -11.91 0.56 -2.71
CA CYS A 208 -10.89 0.94 -3.67
C CYS A 208 -9.47 0.92 -3.09
N ARG A 209 -8.49 0.79 -3.97
CA ARG A 209 -7.07 0.76 -3.62
C ARG A 209 -6.21 1.49 -4.65
N LEU A 210 -5.10 2.03 -4.16
CA LEU A 210 -4.05 2.58 -4.99
C LEU A 210 -3.29 1.42 -5.63
N VAL A 211 -3.03 1.53 -6.92
CA VAL A 211 -2.13 0.64 -7.63
C VAL A 211 -1.12 1.45 -8.42
N TYR A 212 0.08 0.92 -8.57
CA TYR A 212 1.13 1.60 -9.29
C TYR A 212 2.12 0.62 -9.91
N VAL A 213 2.76 1.07 -10.98
CA VAL A 213 3.98 0.47 -11.51
C VAL A 213 5.16 1.28 -10.96
N PRO A 214 6.10 0.67 -10.21
CA PRO A 214 7.23 1.40 -9.65
C PRO A 214 8.07 2.07 -10.74
N TRP A 215 8.29 1.35 -11.84
CA TRP A 215 8.99 1.81 -13.04
C TRP A 215 8.50 1.05 -14.26
N TRP A 216 8.22 1.76 -15.34
CA TRP A 216 7.96 1.14 -16.63
C TRP A 216 9.22 0.47 -17.18
N SER A 217 9.05 -0.66 -17.88
CA SER A 217 10.11 -1.33 -18.63
C SER A 217 10.24 -0.81 -20.07
N THR A 218 9.22 -0.10 -20.57
CA THR A 218 9.10 0.31 -21.98
C THR A 218 9.26 1.81 -22.22
N CYS A 219 9.28 2.62 -21.17
CA CYS A 219 9.46 4.07 -21.22
C CYS A 219 9.99 4.58 -19.88
N ASP A 220 10.42 5.83 -19.84
CA ASP A 220 10.85 6.47 -18.61
C ASP A 220 9.66 6.86 -17.73
N GLY A 221 9.85 6.76 -16.41
CA GLY A 221 8.82 7.12 -15.43
C GLY A 221 8.14 5.94 -14.75
N ASN A 222 7.17 6.30 -13.92
CA ASN A 222 6.28 5.42 -13.18
C ASN A 222 4.83 5.83 -13.49
N HIS A 223 3.86 5.17 -12.88
CA HIS A 223 2.47 5.63 -12.91
C HIS A 223 1.69 5.01 -11.76
N ALA A 224 0.76 5.78 -11.18
CA ALA A 224 -0.20 5.32 -10.19
C ALA A 224 -1.63 5.57 -10.68
N TRP A 225 -2.55 4.70 -10.33
CA TRP A 225 -3.96 4.80 -10.68
C TRP A 225 -4.80 4.07 -9.61
N VAL A 226 -6.10 3.92 -9.87
CA VAL A 226 -7.04 3.36 -8.89
C VAL A 226 -7.67 2.07 -9.42
N GLU A 227 -7.82 1.11 -8.53
CA GLU A 227 -8.74 0.00 -8.70
C GLU A 227 -9.92 0.11 -7.74
N VAL A 228 -11.11 -0.23 -8.23
CA VAL A 228 -12.37 -0.32 -7.50
C VAL A 228 -12.90 -1.75 -7.55
N TRP A 229 -13.54 -2.20 -6.48
CA TRP A 229 -14.20 -3.50 -6.46
C TRP A 229 -15.71 -3.35 -6.66
N THR A 230 -16.29 -4.12 -7.58
CA THR A 230 -17.71 -3.98 -8.00
C THR A 230 -18.58 -5.21 -7.74
N GLY A 231 -18.11 -6.16 -6.93
CA GLY A 231 -18.83 -7.41 -6.64
C GLY A 231 -18.39 -8.59 -7.52
N ASP A 232 -18.13 -8.33 -8.79
CA ASP A 232 -17.65 -9.28 -9.78
C ASP A 232 -16.12 -9.31 -9.92
N GLY A 233 -15.42 -8.30 -9.40
CA GLY A 233 -13.97 -8.27 -9.41
C GLY A 233 -13.39 -6.88 -9.13
N TRP A 234 -12.07 -6.79 -9.29
CA TRP A 234 -11.34 -5.52 -9.31
C TRP A 234 -11.28 -4.98 -10.72
N HIS A 235 -11.57 -3.69 -10.86
CA HIS A 235 -11.55 -2.95 -12.12
C HIS A 235 -10.75 -1.67 -11.96
N PHE A 236 -10.11 -1.17 -13.01
CA PHE A 236 -9.28 0.04 -12.94
C PHE A 236 -9.94 1.26 -13.59
N LEU A 237 -9.50 2.43 -13.13
CA LEU A 237 -9.84 3.76 -13.64
C LEU A 237 -8.59 4.65 -13.61
N GLY A 238 -8.57 5.68 -14.46
CA GLY A 238 -7.46 6.64 -14.51
C GLY A 238 -7.34 7.56 -13.29
N ALA A 239 -8.44 7.73 -12.52
CA ALA A 239 -8.61 8.70 -11.44
C ALA A 239 -8.53 10.15 -11.93
N CYS A 240 -9.62 10.91 -11.73
CA CYS A 240 -9.79 12.25 -12.29
C CYS A 240 -9.81 12.30 -13.85
N GLU A 241 -9.92 11.13 -14.49
CA GLU A 241 -9.98 10.97 -15.95
C GLU A 241 -11.34 10.37 -16.34
N PRO A 242 -12.38 11.18 -16.63
CA PRO A 242 -13.72 10.67 -16.93
C PRO A 242 -13.73 9.60 -18.03
N ALA A 243 -14.45 8.50 -17.78
CA ALA A 243 -14.56 7.37 -18.70
C ALA A 243 -16.01 6.89 -18.81
N ASP A 244 -16.35 6.27 -19.94
CA ASP A 244 -17.70 5.71 -20.17
C ASP A 244 -17.88 4.31 -19.56
N LYS A 245 -16.77 3.62 -19.29
CA LYS A 245 -16.76 2.27 -18.70
C LYS A 245 -15.50 2.08 -17.86
N LEU A 246 -15.57 1.15 -16.91
CA LEU A 246 -14.40 0.66 -16.18
C LEU A 246 -13.42 -0.05 -17.14
N ASP A 247 -12.18 -0.20 -16.69
CA ASP A 247 -11.09 -0.82 -17.45
C ASP A 247 -10.77 -0.09 -18.77
N SER A 248 -10.99 1.22 -18.76
CA SER A 248 -10.77 2.10 -19.91
C SER A 248 -9.97 3.31 -19.48
N ALA A 249 -8.68 3.31 -19.82
CA ALA A 249 -7.75 4.41 -19.58
C ALA A 249 -6.68 4.44 -20.69
N TRP A 250 -5.92 5.52 -20.79
CA TRP A 250 -4.86 5.62 -21.81
C TRP A 250 -3.70 4.62 -21.58
N PHE A 251 -3.51 4.16 -20.34
CA PHE A 251 -2.42 3.27 -19.94
C PHE A 251 -2.73 1.77 -20.07
N VAL A 252 -3.87 1.37 -20.64
CA VAL A 252 -4.26 -0.05 -20.76
C VAL A 252 -3.18 -0.89 -21.45
N GLU A 253 -2.68 -0.45 -22.61
CA GLU A 253 -1.66 -1.18 -23.36
C GLU A 253 -0.25 -1.14 -22.72
N PRO A 254 0.19 -0.03 -22.12
CA PRO A 254 1.35 -0.02 -21.21
C PRO A 254 1.22 -1.00 -20.03
N ALA A 255 0.08 -1.03 -19.34
CA ALA A 255 -0.13 -1.84 -18.15
C ALA A 255 -0.06 -3.35 -18.44
N LYS A 256 -0.50 -3.81 -19.62
CA LYS A 256 -0.32 -5.19 -20.09
C LYS A 256 1.14 -5.62 -20.24
N ARG A 257 2.07 -4.65 -20.25
CA ARG A 257 3.53 -4.84 -20.34
C ARG A 257 4.25 -4.37 -19.07
N ALA A 258 3.49 -4.08 -18.01
CA ALA A 258 4.07 -3.64 -16.75
C ALA A 258 4.94 -4.77 -16.16
N PRO A 259 6.18 -4.46 -15.74
CA PRO A 259 7.06 -5.47 -15.16
C PRO A 259 6.54 -5.95 -13.80
N LEU A 260 5.88 -5.07 -13.06
CA LEU A 260 5.28 -5.33 -11.76
C LEU A 260 4.22 -4.24 -11.48
N VAL A 261 3.06 -4.62 -10.95
CA VAL A 261 2.02 -3.70 -10.49
C VAL A 261 1.74 -4.02 -9.03
N LEU A 262 1.88 -3.03 -8.16
CA LEU A 262 1.74 -3.19 -6.72
C LEU A 262 0.57 -2.37 -6.22
N SER A 263 -0.12 -2.88 -5.20
CA SER A 263 -1.00 -2.10 -4.33
C SER A 263 -0.38 -2.07 -2.94
N SER A 264 -0.04 -0.88 -2.45
CA SER A 264 0.62 -0.68 -1.17
C SER A 264 -0.34 -0.20 -0.08
N GLU A 265 0.12 -0.23 1.17
CA GLU A 265 -0.55 0.39 2.32
C GLU A 265 -1.95 -0.17 2.61
N ILE A 266 -2.18 -1.46 2.35
CA ILE A 266 -3.42 -2.13 2.76
C ILE A 266 -3.33 -2.35 4.26
N TYR A 267 -4.27 -1.78 5.03
CA TYR A 267 -4.26 -1.88 6.49
C TYR A 267 -4.55 -3.31 6.91
N GLY A 268 -3.84 -3.80 7.92
CA GLY A 268 -3.87 -5.20 8.30
C GLY A 268 -3.34 -6.11 7.20
N VAL A 269 -3.53 -7.40 7.41
CA VAL A 269 -3.12 -8.42 6.45
C VAL A 269 -4.37 -9.23 6.14
N PRO A 270 -4.96 -9.09 4.93
CA PRO A 270 -6.16 -9.85 4.58
C PRO A 270 -5.91 -11.35 4.72
N ASP A 271 -6.86 -12.07 5.34
CA ASP A 271 -6.77 -13.52 5.51
C ASP A 271 -6.79 -14.20 4.11
N SER A 272 -5.83 -15.10 3.91
CA SER A 272 -5.15 -15.35 2.64
C SER A 272 -5.85 -16.29 1.64
N ALA A 273 -7.17 -16.26 1.53
CA ALA A 273 -7.90 -17.15 0.60
C ALA A 273 -8.61 -16.44 -0.57
N SER A 274 -9.01 -15.17 -0.42
CA SER A 274 -9.76 -14.41 -1.43
C SER A 274 -8.95 -13.30 -2.12
N MET A 275 -7.75 -13.01 -1.65
CA MET A 275 -6.96 -11.86 -2.12
C MET A 275 -5.70 -12.30 -2.87
N GLN A 276 -5.40 -11.53 -3.92
CA GLN A 276 -4.32 -11.71 -4.90
C GLN A 276 -2.93 -11.96 -4.27
N ASP A 277 -1.97 -12.34 -5.12
CA ASP A 277 -0.58 -12.63 -4.75
C ASP A 277 0.01 -11.60 -3.78
N VAL A 278 0.30 -11.99 -2.53
CA VAL A 278 0.83 -11.07 -1.52
C VAL A 278 2.32 -10.87 -1.76
N TYR A 279 2.68 -9.66 -2.17
CA TYR A 279 4.07 -9.27 -2.40
C TYR A 279 4.87 -9.24 -1.09
N GLU A 280 4.35 -8.55 -0.09
CA GLU A 280 5.02 -8.40 1.21
C GLU A 280 4.00 -8.22 2.34
N ARG A 281 4.31 -8.80 3.51
CA ARG A 281 3.52 -8.66 4.74
C ARG A 281 4.36 -7.91 5.75
N TYR A 282 3.81 -6.82 6.27
CA TYR A 282 4.33 -6.12 7.43
C TYR A 282 3.43 -6.40 8.64
N ASP A 283 3.87 -6.01 9.83
CA ASP A 283 3.11 -6.23 11.08
C ASP A 283 1.71 -5.60 11.04
N ARG A 284 1.56 -4.51 10.27
CA ARG A 284 0.38 -3.64 10.27
C ARG A 284 -0.24 -3.41 8.89
N THR A 285 0.49 -3.71 7.82
CA THR A 285 0.04 -3.48 6.46
C THR A 285 0.51 -4.62 5.54
N ALA A 286 -0.04 -4.67 4.33
CA ALA A 286 0.41 -5.56 3.28
C ALA A 286 0.56 -4.83 1.95
N VAL A 287 1.41 -5.40 1.09
CA VAL A 287 1.56 -5.02 -0.31
C VAL A 287 1.14 -6.20 -1.17
N ILE A 288 0.32 -5.93 -2.18
CA ILE A 288 -0.25 -6.94 -3.07
C ILE A 288 0.32 -6.79 -4.47
N ASN A 289 0.77 -7.90 -5.04
CA ASN A 289 1.13 -8.01 -6.43
C ASN A 289 -0.14 -8.16 -7.28
N CYS A 290 -0.46 -7.08 -8.00
CA CYS A 290 -1.64 -6.98 -8.84
C CYS A 290 -1.34 -7.28 -10.31
N THR A 291 -0.11 -7.67 -10.66
CA THR A 291 0.30 -7.84 -12.07
C THR A 291 -0.58 -8.81 -12.85
N SER A 292 -1.07 -9.87 -12.21
CA SER A 292 -1.94 -10.86 -12.84
C SER A 292 -3.30 -10.31 -13.28
N SER A 293 -3.73 -9.17 -12.74
CA SER A 293 -4.94 -8.46 -13.18
C SER A 293 -4.76 -7.79 -14.55
N TYR A 294 -3.52 -7.51 -14.95
CA TYR A 294 -3.21 -6.76 -16.18
C TYR A 294 -2.63 -7.64 -17.29
N SER A 295 -1.92 -8.71 -16.92
CA SER A 295 -1.26 -9.59 -17.88
C SER A 295 -0.96 -10.95 -17.26
N LYS A 296 -0.64 -11.93 -18.12
CA LYS A 296 -0.09 -13.21 -17.67
C LYS A 296 1.26 -12.99 -16.99
N THR A 297 1.46 -13.65 -15.86
CA THR A 297 2.69 -13.55 -15.07
C THR A 297 3.62 -14.74 -15.33
N CYS A 298 4.87 -14.59 -14.88
CA CYS A 298 5.88 -15.63 -14.85
C CYS A 298 6.39 -15.79 -13.41
N ALA A 299 6.39 -17.01 -12.90
CA ALA A 299 7.00 -17.31 -11.61
C ALA A 299 8.53 -17.33 -11.75
N VAL A 300 9.23 -16.42 -11.08
CA VAL A 300 10.69 -16.35 -11.11
C VAL A 300 11.24 -16.88 -9.79
N LYS A 301 12.05 -17.93 -9.89
CA LYS A 301 12.75 -18.56 -8.76
C LYS A 301 14.24 -18.30 -8.88
N VAL A 302 14.79 -17.57 -7.91
CA VAL A 302 16.22 -17.25 -7.84
C VAL A 302 16.85 -18.04 -6.71
N GLN A 303 17.77 -18.93 -7.05
CA GLN A 303 18.62 -19.65 -6.11
C GLN A 303 19.91 -18.86 -5.90
N VAL A 304 20.18 -18.46 -4.67
CA VAL A 304 21.46 -17.86 -4.27
C VAL A 304 22.31 -18.91 -3.56
N LEU A 305 23.55 -19.05 -4.01
CA LEU A 305 24.54 -19.97 -3.44
C LEU A 305 25.75 -19.18 -2.92
N ASN A 306 26.35 -19.67 -1.85
CA ASN A 306 27.65 -19.23 -1.37
C ASN A 306 28.76 -19.70 -2.32
N THR A 307 29.99 -19.21 -2.11
CA THR A 307 31.16 -19.60 -2.92
C THR A 307 31.48 -21.09 -2.85
N ASP A 308 31.11 -21.76 -1.76
CA ASP A 308 31.26 -23.22 -1.58
C ASP A 308 30.12 -24.05 -2.19
N GLY A 309 29.13 -23.39 -2.83
CA GLY A 309 27.97 -24.03 -3.44
C GLY A 309 26.83 -24.34 -2.47
N SER A 310 26.96 -24.02 -1.18
CA SER A 310 25.87 -24.15 -0.21
C SER A 310 24.80 -23.06 -0.41
N PRO A 311 23.54 -23.29 -0.01
CA PRO A 311 22.50 -22.27 0.00
C PRO A 311 22.89 -21.02 0.81
N ALA A 312 22.57 -19.84 0.28
CA ALA A 312 22.85 -18.55 0.93
C ALA A 312 21.56 -17.93 1.48
N PRO A 313 21.10 -18.30 2.68
CA PRO A 313 19.86 -17.77 3.26
C PRO A 313 19.98 -16.29 3.61
N ASN A 314 18.84 -15.61 3.70
CA ASN A 314 18.74 -14.18 4.04
C ASN A 314 19.43 -13.22 3.06
N SER A 315 19.94 -13.72 1.93
CA SER A 315 20.48 -12.93 0.82
C SER A 315 19.36 -12.10 0.19
N ILE A 316 19.67 -10.84 -0.10
CA ILE A 316 18.78 -9.92 -0.79
C ILE A 316 18.93 -10.10 -2.31
N VAL A 317 17.80 -10.32 -2.99
CA VAL A 317 17.69 -10.39 -4.45
C VAL A 317 16.90 -9.19 -4.94
N ILE A 318 17.52 -8.37 -5.79
CA ILE A 318 16.92 -7.16 -6.35
C ILE A 318 16.58 -7.41 -7.82
N TYR A 319 15.33 -7.11 -8.19
CA TYR A 319 14.85 -7.17 -9.56
C TYR A 319 14.79 -5.74 -10.12
N SER A 320 15.45 -5.49 -11.25
CA SER A 320 15.53 -4.16 -11.85
C SER A 320 15.15 -4.14 -13.31
N VAL A 321 14.60 -3.00 -13.74
CA VAL A 321 14.36 -2.65 -15.16
C VAL A 321 15.18 -1.43 -15.55
N TYR A 322 15.37 -1.20 -16.84
CA TYR A 322 16.09 -0.02 -17.33
C TYR A 322 15.13 1.16 -17.50
N ASN A 323 15.37 2.27 -16.79
CA ASN A 323 14.51 3.46 -16.80
C ASN A 323 15.29 4.71 -16.34
N TYR A 324 15.11 5.84 -17.03
CA TYR A 324 15.89 7.07 -16.90
C TYR A 324 17.40 6.82 -17.00
N GLY A 325 17.81 6.04 -18.01
CA GLY A 325 19.23 5.78 -18.29
C GLY A 325 19.95 4.90 -17.26
N SER A 326 19.23 4.27 -16.34
CA SER A 326 19.79 3.52 -15.20
C SER A 326 18.97 2.27 -14.88
N LEU A 327 19.59 1.30 -14.21
CA LEU A 327 18.86 0.19 -13.59
C LEU A 327 18.07 0.71 -12.38
N ARG A 328 16.75 0.49 -12.42
CA ARG A 328 15.82 0.86 -11.37
C ARG A 328 15.27 -0.38 -10.68
N PRO A 329 15.49 -0.55 -9.37
CA PRO A 329 14.83 -1.59 -8.60
C PRO A 329 13.31 -1.42 -8.66
N ILE A 330 12.62 -2.51 -8.96
CA ILE A 330 11.15 -2.60 -8.91
C ILE A 330 10.66 -3.50 -7.78
N ALA A 331 11.52 -4.43 -7.33
CA ALA A 331 11.22 -5.37 -6.26
C ALA A 331 12.49 -5.85 -5.58
N GLU A 332 12.31 -6.27 -4.33
CA GLU A 332 13.32 -6.88 -3.48
C GLU A 332 12.74 -8.13 -2.84
N ARG A 333 13.50 -9.22 -2.81
CA ARG A 333 13.11 -10.45 -2.10
C ARG A 333 14.28 -10.99 -1.29
N GLN A 334 13.98 -11.38 -0.06
CA GLN A 334 14.92 -12.12 0.76
C GLN A 334 14.80 -13.62 0.46
N THR A 335 15.93 -14.30 0.40
CA THR A 335 16.00 -15.75 0.23
C THR A 335 15.64 -16.50 1.52
N ASP A 336 14.96 -17.63 1.37
CA ASP A 336 14.62 -18.54 2.46
C ASP A 336 15.83 -19.36 2.98
N ASN A 337 15.59 -20.30 3.88
CA ASN A 337 16.64 -21.20 4.42
C ASN A 337 17.31 -22.08 3.35
N ASN A 338 16.68 -22.27 2.20
CA ASN A 338 17.22 -22.98 1.05
C ASN A 338 17.90 -22.04 0.06
N GLY A 339 18.10 -20.75 0.40
CA GLY A 339 18.71 -19.77 -0.48
C GLY A 339 17.81 -19.38 -1.66
N ILE A 340 16.50 -19.60 -1.57
CA ILE A 340 15.55 -19.37 -2.68
C ILE A 340 14.73 -18.10 -2.43
N ALA A 341 14.70 -17.22 -3.42
CA ALA A 341 13.76 -16.10 -3.51
C ALA A 341 12.77 -16.36 -4.66
N MET A 342 11.48 -16.14 -4.42
CA MET A 342 10.42 -16.27 -5.42
C MET A 342 9.65 -14.97 -5.60
N LEU A 343 9.31 -14.65 -6.85
CA LEU A 343 8.46 -13.51 -7.21
C LEU A 343 7.72 -13.78 -8.52
N ASN A 344 6.44 -13.43 -8.60
CA ASN A 344 5.72 -13.39 -9.88
C ASN A 344 5.94 -12.03 -10.55
N LEU A 345 6.40 -12.05 -11.79
CA LEU A 345 6.68 -10.84 -12.57
C LEU A 345 5.84 -10.81 -13.84
N GLY A 346 5.64 -9.61 -14.37
CA GLY A 346 5.10 -9.41 -15.71
C GLY A 346 6.12 -9.79 -16.79
N MET A 347 5.71 -9.65 -18.04
CA MET A 347 6.57 -9.99 -19.19
C MET A 347 7.71 -8.98 -19.37
N GLY A 348 8.91 -9.49 -19.64
CA GLY A 348 10.07 -8.67 -19.95
C GLY A 348 11.40 -9.32 -19.54
N ASP A 349 12.45 -8.52 -19.70
CA ASP A 349 13.80 -8.85 -19.27
C ASP A 349 14.12 -8.09 -17.98
N PHE A 350 14.62 -8.81 -16.98
CA PHE A 350 14.91 -8.28 -15.66
C PHE A 350 16.38 -8.43 -15.34
N PHE A 351 17.01 -7.34 -14.90
CA PHE A 351 18.36 -7.40 -14.36
C PHE A 351 18.26 -7.79 -12.88
N VAL A 352 18.57 -9.05 -12.58
CA VAL A 352 18.44 -9.62 -11.24
C VAL A 352 19.81 -9.66 -10.58
N THR A 353 19.94 -9.06 -9.40
CA THR A 353 21.21 -8.95 -8.67
C THR A 353 21.10 -9.46 -7.25
N THR A 354 22.23 -9.86 -6.70
CA THR A 354 22.41 -10.17 -5.27
C THR A 354 23.87 -9.89 -4.89
N GLY A 355 24.13 -9.65 -3.61
CA GLY A 355 25.47 -9.36 -3.10
C GLY A 355 25.49 -8.24 -2.07
N ASN A 356 26.69 -7.78 -1.77
CA ASN A 356 27.01 -6.72 -0.82
C ASN A 356 28.24 -5.93 -1.31
N GLN A 357 28.88 -5.16 -0.43
CA GLN A 357 30.06 -4.37 -0.80
C GLN A 357 31.28 -5.20 -1.21
N SER A 358 31.38 -6.46 -0.77
CA SER A 358 32.53 -7.33 -1.01
C SER A 358 32.27 -8.43 -2.05
N SER A 359 31.02 -8.68 -2.43
CA SER A 359 30.65 -9.75 -3.37
C SER A 359 29.42 -9.38 -4.19
N PHE A 360 29.36 -9.80 -5.45
CA PHE A 360 28.26 -9.45 -6.36
C PHE A 360 28.02 -10.55 -7.40
N ALA A 361 26.74 -10.76 -7.74
CA ALA A 361 26.34 -11.54 -8.90
C ALA A 361 25.13 -10.89 -9.56
N TYR A 362 25.01 -11.10 -10.88
CA TYR A 362 23.85 -10.68 -11.64
C TYR A 362 23.51 -11.69 -12.73
N LYS A 363 22.25 -11.65 -13.19
CA LYS A 363 21.78 -12.36 -14.37
C LYS A 363 20.65 -11.59 -15.02
N ILE A 364 20.56 -11.66 -16.35
CA ILE A 364 19.36 -11.22 -17.07
C ILE A 364 18.38 -12.39 -17.06
N VAL A 365 17.22 -12.18 -16.46
CA VAL A 365 16.13 -13.15 -16.42
C VAL A 365 15.05 -12.70 -17.38
N LYS A 366 14.79 -13.52 -18.39
CA LYS A 366 13.70 -13.32 -19.34
C LYS A 366 12.47 -14.08 -18.88
N THR A 367 11.33 -13.41 -18.83
CA THR A 367 10.05 -13.98 -18.41
C THR A 367 9.15 -14.27 -19.62
N GLU A 368 8.31 -15.28 -19.48
CA GLU A 368 7.37 -15.73 -20.50
C GLU A 368 6.00 -16.04 -19.87
N PRO A 369 4.89 -15.86 -20.61
CA PRO A 369 3.54 -16.03 -20.07
C PRO A 369 3.30 -17.44 -19.56
N ASP A 370 2.71 -17.56 -18.36
CA ASP A 370 2.30 -18.83 -17.74
C ASP A 370 3.45 -19.84 -17.59
N LYS A 371 4.69 -19.35 -17.48
CA LYS A 371 5.88 -20.17 -17.26
C LYS A 371 6.51 -19.90 -15.90
N SER A 372 7.42 -20.79 -15.52
CA SER A 372 8.36 -20.59 -14.44
C SER A 372 9.78 -20.50 -14.98
N VAL A 373 10.58 -19.61 -14.43
CA VAL A 373 12.00 -19.46 -14.79
C VAL A 373 12.85 -19.60 -13.54
N GLU A 374 13.91 -20.40 -13.64
CA GLU A 374 14.90 -20.57 -12.58
C GLU A 374 16.22 -19.88 -12.95
N ALA A 375 16.79 -19.17 -11.97
CA ALA A 375 18.08 -18.53 -12.10
C ALA A 375 18.94 -18.83 -10.87
N THR A 376 20.20 -19.19 -11.08
CA THR A 376 21.18 -19.33 -10.01
C THR A 376 22.12 -18.13 -10.02
N LEU A 377 22.32 -17.52 -8.86
CA LEU A 377 23.28 -16.45 -8.61
C LEU A 377 24.27 -16.92 -7.54
N GLN A 378 25.55 -16.71 -7.79
CA GLN A 378 26.61 -17.03 -6.85
C GLN A 378 27.52 -15.80 -6.71
N PRO A 379 27.29 -14.94 -5.70
CA PRO A 379 28.11 -13.75 -5.49
C PRO A 379 29.59 -14.14 -5.39
N VAL A 380 30.39 -13.60 -6.30
CA VAL A 380 31.85 -13.76 -6.24
C VAL A 380 32.47 -12.52 -5.61
N PRO A 381 33.60 -12.65 -4.88
CA PRO A 381 34.30 -11.50 -4.35
C PRO A 381 34.57 -10.47 -5.46
N VAL A 382 34.11 -9.25 -5.24
CA VAL A 382 34.44 -8.14 -6.14
C VAL A 382 35.82 -7.65 -5.72
N ALA A 383 36.86 -8.04 -6.44
CA ALA A 383 38.09 -7.29 -6.41
C ALA A 383 37.80 -5.97 -7.16
N PRO A 384 37.73 -4.80 -6.50
CA PRO A 384 37.68 -3.57 -7.26
C PRO A 384 38.93 -3.56 -8.15
N PRO A 385 38.80 -3.25 -9.46
CA PRO A 385 39.98 -3.04 -10.30
C PRO A 385 40.93 -2.07 -9.61
N ASP A 386 42.24 -2.25 -9.77
CA ASP A 386 43.21 -1.23 -9.37
C ASP A 386 42.89 0.05 -10.16
N GLY A 387 42.22 0.99 -9.51
CA GLY A 387 41.65 2.17 -10.16
C GLY A 387 40.16 2.37 -9.83
N SER A 388 39.84 3.56 -9.35
CA SER A 388 38.52 4.03 -8.96
C SER A 388 37.50 3.95 -10.10
N PHE A 389 36.60 2.96 -10.09
CA PHE A 389 35.38 3.01 -10.91
C PHE A 389 34.07 2.88 -10.11
N TRP A 390 34.13 2.54 -8.82
CA TRP A 390 32.95 2.66 -7.97
C TRP A 390 32.83 4.11 -7.53
N MET A 391 31.71 4.76 -7.83
CA MET A 391 31.36 6.07 -7.29
C MET A 391 31.44 5.99 -5.76
N ARG A 392 32.53 6.51 -5.18
CA ARG A 392 32.73 6.57 -3.73
C ARG A 392 32.17 7.89 -3.25
N TYR A 393 30.98 7.86 -2.65
CA TYR A 393 30.43 9.01 -1.97
C TYR A 393 31.00 9.04 -0.54
N PRO A 394 31.51 10.19 -0.06
CA PRO A 394 31.97 10.31 1.30
C PRO A 394 30.80 10.04 2.27
N LEU A 395 30.99 9.15 3.22
CA LEU A 395 30.10 9.07 4.38
C LEU A 395 30.39 10.31 5.24
N TYR A 396 29.40 11.18 5.41
CA TYR A 396 29.47 12.20 6.45
C TYR A 396 29.54 11.47 7.79
N GLN A 397 30.72 11.43 8.39
CA GLN A 397 30.87 11.09 9.81
C GLN A 397 30.14 12.19 10.59
N LYS A 398 29.08 11.80 11.31
CA LYS A 398 28.41 12.68 12.27
C LYS A 398 29.27 12.87 13.51
#